data_AF-A0A974H5T0-F1
#
_entry.id   AF-A0A974H5T0-F1
#
_cell.length_a   1.000
_cell.length_b   1.000
_cell.length_c   1.000
_cell.angle_alpha   90.00
_cell.angle_beta   90.00
_cell.angle_gamma   90.00
#
_symmetry.space_group_name_H-M   'P 1'
#
loop_
_entity.id
_entity.type
_entity.pdbx_description
1 polymer ?
#
loop_
_entity_poly.entity_id
_entity_poly.type
_entity_poly.pdbx_seq_one_letter_code
_entity_poly.pdbx_strand_id
1 'polypeptide(L)'
;MHRMDVSELSPQRQSLLDAIHRFNTATTIMDETIMVPSMLRDISPVKEECGEHSDSNQIAEQKSLYESYLLLKSLRHDMKWGIHQDSKATPEHYNEKEESPEDETSDLVDQFQNHLKGLLSVLTKLTKKANLLTNSYKKQIGIGAPSSKHYSRSMSH
;
A
#
# COMPACT_ATOMS: atom_id res chain seq x y z
N MET A 1 -7.49 49.65 -7.39
CA MET A 1 -6.80 48.53 -6.72
C MET A 1 -7.86 47.60 -6.17
N HIS A 2 -8.04 46.40 -6.73
CA HIS A 2 -8.62 45.25 -6.02
C HIS A 2 -7.91 43.99 -6.53
N ARG A 3 -7.41 43.23 -5.56
CA ARG A 3 -6.41 42.17 -5.67
C ARG A 3 -6.99 40.93 -6.35
N MET A 4 -6.11 40.22 -7.04
CA MET A 4 -6.28 38.84 -7.46
C MET A 4 -6.71 37.99 -6.27
N ASP A 5 -7.88 37.37 -6.36
CA ASP A 5 -8.15 36.16 -5.61
C ASP A 5 -7.53 35.02 -6.43
N VAL A 6 -6.26 34.74 -6.11
CA VAL A 6 -5.62 33.51 -6.57
C VAL A 6 -6.33 32.44 -5.77
N SER A 7 -7.25 31.73 -6.43
CA SER A 7 -7.76 30.46 -5.93
C SER A 7 -6.56 29.65 -5.49
N GLU A 8 -6.37 29.61 -4.18
CA GLU A 8 -5.41 28.75 -3.49
C GLU A 8 -5.95 27.34 -3.70
N LEU A 9 -5.71 26.79 -4.90
CA LEU A 9 -5.60 25.36 -5.09
C LEU A 9 -4.42 24.95 -4.24
N SER A 10 -4.69 24.73 -2.95
CA SER A 10 -3.73 24.14 -2.05
C SER A 10 -3.21 22.89 -2.77
N PRO A 11 -1.90 22.75 -2.98
CA PRO A 11 -1.34 21.49 -3.45
C PRO A 11 -1.45 20.55 -2.26
N GLN A 12 -2.65 20.06 -2.00
CA GLN A 12 -3.00 19.26 -0.84
C GLN A 12 -2.36 17.90 -1.02
N ARG A 13 -1.07 17.85 -0.68
CA ARG A 13 -0.17 16.71 -0.58
C ARG A 13 -0.84 15.40 -1.03
N GLN A 14 -0.87 15.22 -2.35
CA GLN A 14 -1.31 13.99 -2.99
C GLN A 14 -0.18 12.95 -2.91
N SER A 15 0.39 12.77 -1.72
CA SER A 15 1.42 11.78 -1.48
C SER A 15 0.76 10.42 -1.39
N LEU A 16 1.34 9.43 -2.06
CA LEU A 16 0.92 8.03 -1.93
C LEU A 16 0.87 7.60 -0.46
N LEU A 17 1.83 8.04 0.36
CA LEU A 17 1.87 7.74 1.80
C LEU A 17 0.67 8.34 2.56
N ASP A 18 0.25 9.55 2.21
CA ASP A 18 -0.88 10.21 2.85
C ASP A 18 -2.21 9.54 2.44
N ALA A 19 -2.35 9.15 1.16
CA ALA A 19 -3.49 8.39 0.67
C ALA A 19 -3.59 7.02 1.37
N ILE A 20 -2.46 6.33 1.48
CA ILE A 20 -2.28 5.08 2.22
C ILE A 20 -2.72 5.22 3.69
N HIS A 21 -2.28 6.27 4.36
CA HIS A 21 -2.62 6.51 5.76
C HIS A 21 -4.12 6.75 5.94
N ARG A 22 -4.72 7.56 5.06
CA ARG A 22 -6.17 7.83 5.07
C ARG A 22 -6.98 6.55 4.84
N PHE A 23 -6.57 5.74 3.86
CA PHE A 23 -7.20 4.43 3.60
C PHE A 23 -7.13 3.51 4.83
N ASN A 24 -5.96 3.37 5.44
CA ASN A 24 -5.80 2.55 6.65
C ASN A 24 -6.65 3.08 7.81
N THR A 25 -6.73 4.39 7.98
CA THR A 25 -7.55 5.02 9.03
C THR A 25 -9.03 4.71 8.81
N ALA A 26 -9.53 4.94 7.59
CA ALA A 26 -10.92 4.68 7.24
C ALA A 26 -11.30 3.20 7.40
N THR A 27 -10.46 2.28 6.93
CA THR A 27 -10.70 0.85 7.06
C THR A 27 -10.54 0.32 8.50
N THR A 28 -9.75 1.00 9.34
CA THR A 28 -9.69 0.70 10.78
C THR A 28 -10.99 1.11 11.46
N ILE A 29 -11.46 2.34 11.21
CA ILE A 29 -12.75 2.82 11.72
C ILE A 29 -13.89 1.91 11.27
N MET A 30 -13.89 1.50 10.00
CA MET A 30 -14.85 0.54 9.44
C MET A 30 -14.89 -0.75 10.26
N ASP A 31 -13.75 -1.36 10.56
CA ASP A 31 -13.67 -2.61 11.33
C ASP A 31 -14.04 -2.44 12.81
N GLU A 32 -13.73 -1.30 13.42
CA GLU A 32 -14.13 -1.00 14.80
C GLU A 32 -15.64 -0.75 14.91
N THR A 33 -16.26 -0.24 13.84
CA THR A 33 -17.69 0.11 13.81
C THR A 33 -18.56 -1.10 13.44
N ILE A 34 -18.11 -1.94 12.50
CA ILE A 34 -18.86 -3.10 12.01
C ILE A 34 -18.58 -4.30 12.91
N MET A 35 -19.37 -4.41 13.98
CA MET A 35 -19.24 -5.48 14.96
C MET A 35 -19.78 -6.84 14.48
N VAL A 36 -20.74 -6.83 13.56
CA VAL A 36 -21.35 -8.05 12.99
C VAL A 36 -21.38 -7.93 11.46
N PRO A 37 -20.30 -8.32 10.77
CA PRO A 37 -20.18 -8.14 9.32
C PRO A 37 -21.29 -8.80 8.49
N SER A 38 -21.85 -9.92 8.96
CA SER A 38 -22.93 -10.63 8.25
C SER A 38 -24.17 -9.77 8.05
N MET A 39 -24.46 -8.83 8.95
CA MET A 39 -25.61 -7.92 8.84
C MET A 39 -25.52 -7.02 7.60
N LEU A 40 -24.34 -6.83 7.02
CA LEU A 40 -24.16 -6.05 5.80
C LEU A 40 -24.77 -6.72 4.56
N ARG A 41 -25.03 -8.03 4.60
CA ARG A 41 -25.71 -8.74 3.50
C ARG A 41 -27.18 -8.33 3.40
N ASP A 42 -27.78 -7.98 4.53
CA ASP A 42 -29.20 -7.64 4.64
C ASP A 42 -29.47 -6.14 4.45
N ILE A 43 -28.42 -5.31 4.32
CA ILE A 43 -28.52 -3.86 4.16
C ILE A 43 -28.38 -3.50 2.68
N SER A 44 -29.45 -2.95 2.10
CA SER A 44 -29.37 -2.34 0.77
C SER A 44 -28.56 -1.03 0.86
N PRO A 45 -27.61 -0.78 -0.06
CA PRO A 45 -26.87 0.47 -0.08
C PRO A 45 -27.86 1.64 -0.20
N VAL A 46 -27.75 2.60 0.72
CA VAL A 46 -28.54 3.83 0.67
C VAL A 46 -27.99 4.64 -0.50
N LYS A 47 -28.84 4.92 -1.51
CA LYS A 47 -28.49 5.88 -2.56
C LYS A 47 -28.42 7.25 -1.91
N GLU A 48 -27.22 7.72 -1.60
CA GLU A 48 -27.05 9.10 -1.18
C GLU A 48 -27.36 10.00 -2.39
N GLU A 49 -28.44 10.78 -2.29
CA GLU A 49 -28.78 11.85 -3.24
C GLU A 49 -27.77 12.99 -3.10
N CYS A 50 -26.52 12.77 -3.50
CA CYS A 50 -25.51 13.82 -3.53
C CYS A 50 -25.06 14.02 -4.98
N GLY A 51 -25.72 14.99 -5.64
CA GLY A 51 -25.19 15.86 -6.69
C GLY A 51 -24.50 15.22 -7.90
N GLU A 52 -25.04 15.52 -9.08
CA GLU A 52 -24.38 15.35 -10.38
C GLU A 52 -22.86 15.64 -10.32
N HIS A 53 -22.08 14.76 -10.96
CA HIS A 53 -20.63 14.79 -11.22
C HIS A 53 -19.82 13.68 -10.54
N SER A 54 -19.82 12.49 -11.16
CA SER A 54 -18.60 11.73 -11.52
C SER A 54 -18.99 10.34 -11.97
N ASP A 55 -18.42 9.88 -13.08
CA ASP A 55 -18.52 8.51 -13.64
C ASP A 55 -18.01 7.39 -12.70
N SER A 56 -17.78 7.68 -11.41
CA SER A 56 -17.32 6.75 -10.39
C SER A 56 -18.46 6.07 -9.61
N ASN A 57 -19.72 6.46 -9.85
CA ASN A 57 -20.89 5.92 -9.13
C ASN A 57 -21.36 4.53 -9.60
N GLN A 58 -20.92 4.03 -10.76
CA GLN A 58 -21.37 2.71 -11.23
C GLN A 58 -20.84 1.53 -10.39
N ILE A 59 -19.67 1.68 -9.74
CA ILE A 59 -19.02 0.60 -8.98
C ILE A 59 -19.72 0.37 -7.63
N ALA A 60 -20.27 1.43 -7.03
CA ALA A 60 -21.01 1.33 -5.77
C ALA A 60 -22.43 0.77 -5.94
N GLU A 61 -23.00 0.86 -7.15
CA GLU A 61 -24.39 0.47 -7.40
C GLU A 61 -24.61 -1.03 -7.55
N GLN A 62 -23.56 -1.83 -7.81
CA GLN A 62 -23.70 -3.27 -8.06
C GLN A 62 -23.21 -4.19 -6.93
N LYS A 63 -22.40 -3.67 -5.99
CA LYS A 63 -21.76 -4.50 -4.98
C LYS A 63 -22.46 -4.38 -3.63
N SER A 64 -22.82 -5.53 -3.04
CA SER A 64 -23.37 -5.53 -1.68
C SER A 64 -22.37 -4.92 -0.69
N LEU A 65 -22.86 -4.34 0.41
CA LEU A 65 -22.00 -3.72 1.41
C LEU A 65 -21.05 -4.74 2.04
N TYR A 66 -21.50 -5.99 2.21
CA TYR A 66 -20.66 -7.08 2.70
C TYR A 66 -19.48 -7.37 1.77
N GLU A 67 -19.73 -7.42 0.48
CA GLU A 67 -18.69 -7.70 -0.51
C GLU A 67 -17.69 -6.54 -0.65
N SER A 68 -18.15 -5.30 -0.47
CA SER A 68 -17.27 -4.13 -0.39
C SER A 68 -16.42 -4.14 0.89
N TYR A 69 -16.99 -4.57 2.02
CA TYR A 69 -16.28 -4.74 3.29
C TYR A 69 -15.14 -5.77 3.17
N LEU A 70 -15.39 -6.93 2.56
CA LEU A 70 -14.38 -7.96 2.36
C LEU A 70 -13.24 -7.48 1.45
N LEU A 71 -13.57 -6.79 0.35
CA LEU A 71 -12.60 -6.20 -0.56
C LEU A 71 -11.64 -5.25 0.18
N LEU A 72 -12.19 -4.30 0.93
CA LEU A 72 -11.42 -3.31 1.68
C LEU A 72 -10.52 -3.98 2.74
N LYS A 73 -10.98 -5.07 3.37
CA LYS A 73 -10.17 -5.84 4.31
C LYS A 73 -9.02 -6.58 3.66
N SER A 74 -9.27 -7.22 2.52
CA SER A 74 -8.22 -7.90 1.75
C SER A 74 -7.14 -6.90 1.34
N LEU A 75 -7.55 -5.75 0.82
CA LEU A 75 -6.64 -4.69 0.38
C LEU A 75 -5.80 -4.15 1.54
N ARG A 76 -6.42 -3.92 2.71
CA ARG A 76 -5.69 -3.50 3.92
C ARG A 76 -4.70 -4.55 4.40
N HIS A 77 -5.05 -5.84 4.32
CA HIS A 77 -4.16 -6.93 4.68
C HIS A 77 -2.90 -6.95 3.79
N ASP A 78 -3.08 -6.93 2.48
CA ASP A 78 -1.98 -6.93 1.49
C ASP A 78 -1.04 -5.76 1.69
N MET A 79 -1.60 -4.62 2.07
CA MET A 79 -0.86 -3.39 2.28
C MET A 79 -0.08 -3.36 3.61
N LYS A 80 -0.65 -3.91 4.68
CA LYS A 80 -0.02 -3.93 6.02
C LYS A 80 1.08 -4.98 6.10
N TRP A 81 0.82 -6.16 5.55
CA TRP A 81 1.68 -7.33 5.73
C TRP A 81 2.44 -7.72 4.47
N GLY A 82 2.17 -7.06 3.34
CA GLY A 82 2.68 -7.47 2.03
C GLY A 82 1.90 -8.68 1.50
N ILE A 83 2.01 -8.89 0.18
CA ILE A 83 1.38 -10.03 -0.50
C ILE A 83 1.96 -11.33 0.07
N HIS A 84 1.22 -12.01 0.94
CA HIS A 84 1.59 -13.33 1.42
C HIS A 84 1.36 -14.33 0.28
N GLN A 85 2.44 -14.87 -0.29
CA GLN A 85 2.37 -15.88 -1.36
C GLN A 85 1.81 -17.24 -0.89
N ASP A 86 1.52 -17.41 0.40
CA ASP A 86 1.12 -18.70 0.98
C ASP A 86 -0.35 -19.09 0.73
N SER A 87 -1.15 -18.28 0.02
CA SER A 87 -2.55 -18.62 -0.27
C SER A 87 -2.75 -19.63 -1.42
N LYS A 88 -1.76 -20.50 -1.70
CA LYS A 88 -1.97 -21.69 -2.55
C LYS A 88 -2.03 -23.02 -1.80
N ALA A 89 -1.98 -23.04 -0.47
CA ALA A 89 -2.24 -24.26 0.27
C ALA A 89 -2.98 -23.98 1.59
N THR A 90 -4.08 -24.70 1.80
CA THR A 90 -4.87 -24.86 3.04
C THR A 90 -5.93 -23.78 3.33
N PRO A 91 -7.18 -23.95 2.82
CA PRO A 91 -8.37 -23.35 3.42
C PRO A 91 -8.74 -24.18 4.66
N GLU A 92 -8.06 -23.94 5.77
CA GLU A 92 -8.48 -24.48 7.07
C GLU A 92 -9.59 -23.56 7.62
N HIS A 93 -10.82 -23.88 7.25
CA HIS A 93 -12.05 -23.61 7.99
C HIS A 93 -12.58 -22.15 8.06
N TYR A 94 -13.22 -21.70 6.98
CA TYR A 94 -14.54 -21.05 7.06
C TYR A 94 -15.46 -21.77 6.07
N ASN A 95 -16.29 -22.67 6.60
CA ASN A 95 -17.39 -23.28 5.85
C ASN A 95 -18.44 -22.21 5.59
N GLU A 96 -18.60 -21.83 4.33
CA GLU A 96 -19.89 -21.64 3.65
C GLU A 96 -19.56 -21.38 2.16
N LYS A 97 -19.77 -22.41 1.35
CA LYS A 97 -19.79 -22.29 -0.12
C LYS A 97 -21.00 -21.43 -0.47
N GLU A 98 -20.77 -20.18 -0.82
CA GLU A 98 -21.62 -19.46 -1.75
C GLU A 98 -20.76 -18.93 -2.89
N GLU A 99 -21.23 -19.21 -4.08
CA GLU A 99 -20.67 -18.90 -5.39
C GLU A 99 -20.53 -17.37 -5.50
N SER A 100 -19.31 -16.87 -5.33
CA SER A 100 -18.98 -15.45 -5.45
C SER A 100 -19.20 -15.01 -6.90
N PRO A 101 -19.81 -13.83 -7.17
CA PRO A 101 -19.79 -13.25 -8.50
C PRO A 101 -18.35 -12.83 -8.81
N GLU A 102 -17.65 -13.71 -9.53
CA GLU A 102 -16.37 -13.48 -10.18
C GLU A 102 -16.55 -12.38 -11.24
N ASP A 103 -15.83 -11.26 -11.12
CA ASP A 103 -14.79 -10.83 -12.10
C ASP A 103 -14.26 -9.43 -11.73
N GLU A 104 -15.13 -8.48 -11.38
CA GLU A 104 -14.74 -7.06 -11.35
C GLU A 104 -13.92 -6.65 -10.11
N THR A 105 -14.15 -7.29 -8.98
CA THR A 105 -13.45 -6.88 -7.73
C THR A 105 -12.16 -7.62 -7.47
N SER A 106 -12.00 -8.77 -8.12
CA SER A 106 -10.68 -9.41 -8.22
C SER A 106 -9.75 -8.51 -9.02
N ASP A 107 -10.23 -7.95 -10.15
CA ASP A 107 -9.40 -7.11 -11.02
C ASP A 107 -8.80 -5.89 -10.32
N LEU A 108 -9.58 -5.18 -9.50
CA LEU A 108 -9.08 -4.03 -8.72
C LEU A 108 -8.02 -4.44 -7.69
N VAL A 109 -8.20 -5.58 -7.03
CA VAL A 109 -7.22 -6.12 -6.09
C VAL A 109 -5.95 -6.51 -6.83
N ASP A 110 -6.08 -7.25 -7.93
CA ASP A 110 -4.97 -7.71 -8.76
C ASP A 110 -4.18 -6.53 -9.33
N GLN A 111 -4.86 -5.49 -9.81
CA GLN A 111 -4.25 -4.26 -10.30
C GLN A 111 -3.47 -3.56 -9.18
N PHE A 112 -4.07 -3.34 -8.01
CA PHE A 112 -3.39 -2.72 -6.88
C PHE A 112 -2.17 -3.52 -6.43
N GLN A 113 -2.32 -4.85 -6.32
CA GLN A 113 -1.23 -5.75 -5.95
C GLN A 113 -0.07 -5.67 -6.94
N ASN A 114 -0.36 -5.68 -8.24
CA ASN A 114 0.65 -5.56 -9.28
C ASN A 114 1.38 -4.22 -9.22
N HIS A 115 0.67 -3.12 -8.98
CA HIS A 115 1.28 -1.81 -8.80
C HIS A 115 2.16 -1.73 -7.55
N LEU A 116 1.67 -2.22 -6.41
CA LEU A 116 2.42 -2.23 -5.16
C LEU A 116 3.70 -3.07 -5.28
N LYS A 117 3.60 -4.26 -5.86
CA LYS A 117 4.73 -5.13 -6.14
C LYS A 117 5.76 -4.47 -7.08
N GLY A 118 5.28 -3.81 -8.13
CA GLY A 118 6.11 -3.05 -9.06
C GLY A 118 6.89 -1.94 -8.36
N LEU A 119 6.19 -1.14 -7.56
CA LEU A 119 6.80 -0.05 -6.79
C LEU A 119 7.86 -0.56 -5.80
N LEU A 120 7.53 -1.60 -5.02
CA LEU A 120 8.47 -2.22 -4.08
C LEU A 120 9.72 -2.77 -4.78
N SER A 121 9.55 -3.38 -5.95
CA SER A 121 10.67 -3.87 -6.78
C SER A 121 11.58 -2.74 -7.25
N VAL A 122 11.01 -1.65 -7.75
CA VAL A 122 11.78 -0.47 -8.18
C VAL A 122 12.54 0.15 -7.00
N LEU A 123 11.87 0.38 -5.88
CA LEU A 123 12.50 0.92 -4.68
C LEU A 123 13.65 0.04 -4.19
N THR A 124 13.46 -1.29 -4.17
CA THR A 124 14.52 -2.24 -3.80
C THR A 124 15.74 -2.13 -4.71
N LYS A 125 15.54 -2.01 -6.03
CA LYS A 125 16.64 -1.85 -7.00
C LYS A 125 17.37 -0.52 -6.82
N LEU A 126 16.63 0.57 -6.60
CA LEU A 126 17.21 1.89 -6.35
C LEU A 126 18.01 1.92 -5.04
N THR A 127 17.50 1.33 -3.97
CA THR A 127 18.21 1.20 -2.68
C THR A 127 19.52 0.41 -2.86
N LYS A 128 19.50 -0.70 -3.62
CA LYS A 128 20.74 -1.43 -3.95
C LYS A 128 21.75 -0.56 -4.70
N LYS A 129 21.31 0.21 -5.71
CA LYS A 129 22.17 1.13 -6.45
C LYS A 129 22.76 2.23 -5.55
N ALA A 130 21.94 2.82 -4.67
CA ALA A 130 22.39 3.83 -3.71
C ALA A 130 23.46 3.25 -2.78
N ASN A 131 23.23 2.06 -2.22
CA ASN A 131 24.21 1.38 -1.36
C ASN A 131 25.51 1.07 -2.10
N LEU A 132 25.44 0.61 -3.35
CA LEU A 132 26.63 0.38 -4.19
C LEU A 132 27.43 1.66 -4.41
N LEU A 133 26.75 2.77 -4.70
CA LEU A 133 27.38 4.08 -4.87
C LEU A 133 28.07 4.52 -3.58
N THR A 134 27.39 4.43 -2.44
CA THR A 134 27.95 4.76 -1.12
C THR A 134 29.17 3.90 -0.80
N ASN A 135 29.11 2.60 -1.05
CA ASN A 135 30.23 1.69 -0.80
C ASN A 135 31.42 1.95 -1.73
N SER A 136 31.16 2.25 -3.01
CA SER A 136 32.19 2.59 -3.99
C SER A 136 32.92 3.88 -3.60
N TYR A 137 32.17 4.89 -3.16
CA TYR A 137 32.73 6.13 -2.65
C TYR A 137 33.59 5.92 -1.39
N LYS A 138 33.07 5.17 -0.40
CA LYS A 138 33.82 4.82 0.82
C LYS A 138 35.13 4.11 0.51
N LYS A 139 35.12 3.21 -0.48
CA LYS A 139 36.32 2.48 -0.94
C LYS A 139 37.33 3.40 -1.61
N GLN A 140 36.88 4.32 -2.46
CA GLN A 140 37.79 5.26 -3.16
C GLN A 140 38.45 6.26 -2.21
N ILE A 141 37.79 6.66 -1.13
CA ILE A 141 38.31 7.66 -0.18
C ILE A 141 39.11 7.00 0.97
N GLY A 142 39.28 5.67 0.96
CA GLY A 142 40.16 4.98 1.89
C GLY A 142 39.67 4.96 3.36
N ILE A 143 38.40 5.28 3.61
CA ILE A 143 37.80 5.26 4.97
C ILE A 143 37.56 3.81 5.46
N GLY A 144 37.85 2.80 4.64
CA GLY A 144 37.63 1.38 4.96
C GLY A 144 38.87 0.54 5.31
N ALA A 145 40.08 1.10 5.33
CA ALA A 145 41.28 0.33 5.69
C ALA A 145 41.70 0.62 7.14
N PRO A 146 41.68 -0.36 8.07
CA PRO A 146 42.47 -0.22 9.28
C PRO A 146 43.94 -0.17 8.85
N SER A 147 44.59 0.95 9.15
CA SER A 147 46.03 1.12 8.98
C SER A 147 46.75 0.10 9.85
N SER A 148 47.05 -1.05 9.26
CA SER A 148 47.99 -2.02 9.83
C SER A 148 49.35 -1.34 9.86
N LYS A 149 49.65 -0.71 10.98
CA LYS A 149 50.93 -0.04 11.26
C LYS A 149 52.05 -1.02 10.97
N HIS A 150 52.95 -0.62 10.07
CA HIS A 150 54.27 -1.19 9.92
C HIS A 150 54.96 -1.24 11.29
N TYR A 151 55.14 -2.43 11.85
CA TYR A 151 56.22 -2.69 12.80
C TYR A 151 57.41 -3.23 12.01
N SER A 152 58.13 -2.34 11.35
CA SER A 152 59.52 -2.58 10.95
C SER A 152 60.41 -1.97 12.02
N ARG A 153 60.74 -2.73 13.07
CA ARG A 153 61.83 -2.36 13.98
C ARG A 153 63.11 -2.99 13.41
N SER A 154 63.79 -2.23 12.56
CA SER A 154 65.13 -2.57 12.08
C SER A 154 66.14 -2.56 13.22
N MET A 155 67.12 -3.46 13.08
CA MET A 155 68.26 -3.73 13.94
C MET A 155 69.10 -2.50 14.31
N SER A 156 69.83 -2.60 15.43
CA SER A 156 71.19 -2.06 15.58
C SER A 156 71.95 -2.82 16.67
N HIS A 157 73.09 -3.38 16.22
CA HIS A 157 74.37 -3.69 16.89
C HIS A 157 74.41 -4.22 18.33
#